data_AF-A0AA96KG95-F1
#
_entry.id   AF-A0AA96KG95-F1
#
_cell.length_a   1.000
_cell.length_b   1.000
_cell.length_c   1.000
_cell.angle_alpha   90.00
_cell.angle_beta   90.00
_cell.angle_gamma   90.00
#
_symmetry.space_group_name_H-M   'P 1'
#
loop_
_entity.id
_entity.type
_entity.pdbx_description
1 polymer ?
#
loop_
_entity_poly.entity_id
_entity_poly.type
_entity_poly.pdbx_seq_one_letter_code
_entity_poly.pdbx_strand_id
1 'polypeptide(L)'
;MLTLIGSLLGFVSSALPDLMKLLKDRQEKAHQLLILDRQIEQMKLGHTFKIDELNLSADLEEKLAILKHDAALGGDTWVDKLRASVRPVITYAFFGLFSICKCCILYILIFEQKVGVVHAVPQIWDTDTQALFGAVMGFWFGQRAIARFRPN
;
A
#
# COMPACT_ATOMS: atom_id res chain seq x y z
N MET A 1 16.80 63.73 52.79
CA MET A 1 17.55 62.67 52.08
C MET A 1 16.89 61.30 52.25
N LEU A 2 16.50 60.90 53.47
CA LEU A 2 15.75 59.64 53.72
C LEU A 2 14.38 59.55 52.99
N THR A 3 13.69 60.68 52.82
CA THR A 3 12.40 60.79 52.13
C THR A 3 12.48 60.50 50.62
N LEU A 4 13.62 60.78 49.99
CA LEU A 4 13.85 60.51 48.57
C LEU A 4 14.05 59.02 48.31
N ILE A 5 14.67 58.32 49.26
CA ILE A 5 14.89 56.87 49.21
C ILE A 5 13.57 56.13 49.49
N GLY A 6 12.75 56.64 50.43
CA GLY A 6 11.43 56.08 50.73
C GLY A 6 10.40 56.23 49.60
N SER A 7 10.41 57.35 48.87
CA SER A 7 9.54 57.52 47.69
C SER A 7 9.97 56.66 46.50
N LEU A 8 11.27 56.46 46.30
CA LEU A 8 11.82 55.58 45.26
C LEU A 8 11.52 54.10 45.56
N LEU A 9 11.66 53.68 46.83
CA LEU A 9 11.28 52.34 47.29
C LEU A 9 9.78 52.07 47.17
N GLY A 10 8.93 53.06 47.48
CA GLY A 10 7.48 52.96 47.28
C GLY A 10 7.09 52.83 45.80
N PHE A 11 7.80 53.53 44.91
CA PHE A 11 7.58 53.44 43.46
C PHE A 11 8.00 52.06 42.90
N VAL A 12 9.14 51.53 43.33
CA VAL A 12 9.60 50.18 42.94
C VAL A 12 8.66 49.10 43.50
N SER A 13 8.21 49.24 44.74
CA SER A 13 7.24 48.33 45.36
C SER A 13 5.88 48.33 44.64
N SER A 14 5.47 49.46 44.07
CA SER A 14 4.21 49.57 43.32
C SER A 14 4.34 49.07 41.87
N ALA A 15 5.53 49.14 41.26
CA ALA A 15 5.77 48.66 39.90
C ALA A 15 6.06 47.15 39.82
N LEU A 16 6.54 46.55 40.90
CA LEU A 16 6.82 45.11 41.02
C LEU A 16 5.61 44.20 40.75
N PRO A 17 4.40 44.47 41.31
CA PRO A 17 3.23 43.66 41.01
C PRO A 17 2.79 43.75 39.54
N ASP A 18 2.93 44.89 38.88
CA ASP A 18 2.54 45.05 37.47
C ASP A 18 3.53 44.40 36.50
N LEU A 19 4.84 44.44 36.81
CA LEU A 19 5.84 43.65 36.07
C LEU A 19 5.61 42.14 36.23
N MET A 20 5.24 41.71 37.43
CA MET A 20 4.93 40.30 37.71
C MET A 20 3.65 39.84 36.98
N LYS A 21 2.63 40.70 36.89
CA LYS A 21 1.43 40.45 36.07
C LYS A 21 1.78 40.33 34.58
N LEU A 22 2.58 41.24 34.03
CA LEU A 22 2.98 41.19 32.62
C LEU A 22 3.73 39.88 32.25
N LEU A 23 4.56 39.39 33.19
CA LEU A 23 5.27 38.12 33.05
C LEU A 23 4.34 36.90 33.15
N LYS A 24 3.36 36.93 34.06
CA LYS A 24 2.32 35.90 34.16
C LYS A 24 1.43 35.86 32.91
N ASP A 25 0.97 37.02 32.43
CA ASP A 25 0.15 37.12 31.20
C ASP A 25 0.89 36.55 29.98
N ARG A 26 2.22 36.78 29.90
CA ARG A 26 3.08 36.18 28.87
C ARG A 26 3.14 34.66 28.98
N GLN A 27 3.29 34.13 30.19
CA GLN A 27 3.30 32.67 30.41
C GLN A 27 1.94 32.04 30.12
N GLU A 28 0.83 32.66 30.53
CA GLU A 28 -0.51 32.15 30.25
C GLU A 28 -0.82 32.14 28.75
N LYS A 29 -0.46 33.20 28.01
CA LYS A 29 -0.60 33.23 26.55
C LYS A 29 0.26 32.18 25.87
N ALA A 30 1.50 31.99 26.31
CA ALA A 30 2.36 30.93 25.79
C ALA A 30 1.78 29.53 26.05
N HIS A 31 1.20 29.32 27.23
CA HIS A 31 0.54 28.07 27.58
C HIS A 31 -0.74 27.84 26.75
N GLN A 32 -1.56 28.87 26.54
CA GLN A 32 -2.75 28.82 25.69
C GLN A 32 -2.39 28.51 24.23
N LEU A 33 -1.33 29.12 23.70
CA LEU A 33 -0.82 28.80 22.35
C LEU A 33 -0.40 27.33 22.26
N LEU A 34 0.29 26.81 23.27
CA LEU A 34 0.70 25.40 23.30
C LEU A 34 -0.51 24.46 23.30
N ILE A 35 -1.57 24.78 24.05
CA ILE A 35 -2.81 23.99 24.06
C ILE A 35 -3.47 24.02 22.67
N LEU A 36 -3.57 25.21 22.06
CA LEU A 36 -4.13 25.36 20.71
C LEU A 36 -3.33 24.58 19.67
N ASP A 37 -2.00 24.64 19.73
CA ASP A 37 -1.13 23.89 18.83
C ASP A 37 -1.36 22.37 18.96
N ARG A 38 -1.49 21.87 20.19
CA ARG A 38 -1.81 20.44 20.44
C ARG A 38 -3.19 20.06 19.93
N GLN A 39 -4.18 20.94 20.03
CA GLN A 39 -5.51 20.70 19.46
C GLN A 39 -5.48 20.68 17.93
N ILE A 40 -4.72 21.59 17.31
CA ILE A 40 -4.52 21.60 15.85
C ILE A 40 -3.80 20.33 15.39
N GLU A 41 -2.80 19.87 16.13
CA GLU A 41 -2.09 18.61 15.86
C GLU A 41 -3.04 17.41 15.91
N GLN A 42 -3.86 17.29 16.96
CA GLN A 42 -4.89 16.25 17.06
C GLN A 42 -5.90 16.30 15.91
N MET A 43 -6.34 17.50 15.54
CA MET A 43 -7.29 17.70 14.44
C MET A 43 -6.66 17.33 13.09
N LYS A 44 -5.38 17.67 12.86
CA LYS A 44 -4.64 17.26 11.66
C LYS A 44 -4.55 15.75 11.54
N LEU A 45 -4.19 15.06 12.63
CA LEU A 45 -4.15 13.59 12.67
C LEU A 45 -5.53 12.99 12.41
N GLY A 46 -6.59 13.53 13.00
CA GLY A 46 -7.96 13.10 12.74
C GLY A 46 -8.37 13.30 11.28
N HIS A 47 -7.98 14.41 10.66
CA HIS A 47 -8.25 14.67 9.24
C HIS A 47 -7.50 13.74 8.31
N THR A 48 -6.23 13.41 8.58
CA THR A 48 -5.49 12.46 7.75
C THR A 48 -6.14 11.09 7.78
N PHE A 49 -6.51 10.57 8.96
CA PHE A 49 -7.21 9.29 9.06
C PHE A 49 -8.55 9.29 8.32
N LYS A 50 -9.28 10.40 8.35
CA LYS A 50 -10.56 10.52 7.65
C LYS A 50 -10.40 10.59 6.13
N ILE A 51 -9.34 11.23 5.63
CA ILE A 51 -9.01 11.22 4.21
C ILE A 51 -8.66 9.80 3.76
N ASP A 52 -7.87 9.07 4.55
CA ASP A 52 -7.51 7.69 4.24
C ASP A 52 -8.73 6.76 4.23
N GLU A 53 -9.64 6.91 5.19
CA GLU A 53 -10.90 6.17 5.23
C GLU A 53 -11.78 6.48 4.01
N LEU A 54 -11.90 7.76 3.63
CA LEU A 54 -12.66 8.17 2.44
C LEU A 54 -12.06 7.59 1.16
N ASN A 55 -10.74 7.65 1.01
CA ASN A 55 -10.04 7.06 -0.14
C ASN A 55 -10.28 5.55 -0.22
N LEU A 56 -10.22 4.85 0.92
CA LEU A 56 -10.48 3.41 0.98
C LEU A 56 -11.94 3.10 0.62
N SER A 57 -12.90 3.91 1.10
CA SER A 57 -14.31 3.74 0.75
C SER A 57 -14.60 4.02 -0.73
N ALA A 58 -13.94 5.02 -1.33
CA ALA A 58 -14.08 5.34 -2.75
C ALA A 58 -13.53 4.21 -3.62
N ASP A 59 -12.36 3.66 -3.28
CA ASP A 59 -11.76 2.49 -3.95
C ASP A 59 -12.70 1.26 -3.88
N LEU A 60 -13.42 1.08 -2.76
CA LEU A 60 -14.39 -0.01 -2.61
C LEU A 60 -15.65 0.23 -3.44
N GLU A 61 -16.19 1.45 -3.40
CA GLU A 61 -17.38 1.80 -4.17
C GLU A 61 -17.12 1.71 -5.68
N GLU A 62 -15.95 2.15 -6.15
CA GLU A 62 -15.52 2.02 -7.54
C GLU A 62 -15.44 0.54 -7.94
N LYS A 63 -14.79 -0.30 -7.14
CA LYS A 63 -14.72 -1.75 -7.41
C LYS A 63 -16.10 -2.39 -7.43
N LEU A 64 -16.96 -2.03 -6.50
CA LEU A 64 -18.33 -2.54 -6.46
C LEU A 64 -19.15 -2.05 -7.65
N ALA A 65 -18.95 -0.81 -8.11
CA ALA A 65 -19.59 -0.26 -9.30
C ALA A 65 -19.13 -0.98 -10.57
N ILE A 66 -17.82 -1.24 -10.73
CA ILE A 66 -17.28 -2.04 -11.83
C ILE A 66 -17.87 -3.45 -11.80
N LEU A 67 -17.90 -4.10 -10.64
CA LEU A 67 -18.47 -5.45 -10.50
C LEU A 67 -19.98 -5.48 -10.79
N LYS A 68 -20.73 -4.47 -10.34
CA LYS A 68 -22.17 -4.34 -10.63
C LYS A 68 -22.42 -4.05 -12.10
N HIS A 69 -21.59 -3.23 -12.72
CA HIS A 69 -21.66 -2.94 -14.16
C HIS A 69 -21.34 -4.20 -14.99
N ASP A 70 -20.30 -4.94 -14.60
CA ASP A 70 -19.97 -6.24 -15.21
C ASP A 70 -21.09 -7.27 -15.00
N ALA A 71 -21.75 -7.27 -13.84
CA ALA A 71 -22.88 -8.16 -13.56
C ALA A 71 -24.17 -7.75 -14.31
N ALA A 72 -24.40 -6.46 -14.52
CA ALA A 72 -25.57 -5.94 -15.22
C ALA A 72 -25.48 -6.10 -16.75
N LEU A 73 -24.27 -6.18 -17.31
CA LEU A 73 -24.03 -6.51 -18.71
C LEU A 73 -24.18 -8.01 -19.03
N GLY A 74 -24.39 -8.86 -18.01
CA GLY A 74 -24.55 -10.30 -18.12
C GLY A 74 -25.92 -10.72 -18.66
N GLY A 75 -26.19 -10.40 -19.92
CA GLY A 75 -27.45 -10.71 -20.61
C GLY A 75 -27.57 -12.16 -21.11
N ASP A 76 -26.56 -13.00 -20.95
CA ASP A 76 -26.67 -14.42 -21.31
C ASP A 76 -25.71 -15.30 -20.48
N THR A 77 -26.28 -16.07 -19.56
CA THR A 77 -25.58 -16.94 -18.60
C THR A 77 -24.54 -17.88 -19.24
N TRP A 78 -24.67 -18.17 -20.54
CA TRP A 78 -23.74 -19.02 -21.28
C TRP A 78 -22.48 -18.26 -21.70
N VAL A 79 -22.63 -17.04 -22.23
CA VAL A 79 -21.51 -16.21 -22.69
C VAL A 79 -20.63 -15.77 -21.53
N ASP A 80 -21.23 -15.43 -20.38
CA ASP A 80 -20.48 -15.07 -19.18
C ASP A 80 -19.71 -16.25 -18.59
N LYS A 81 -20.28 -17.46 -18.59
CA LYS A 81 -19.55 -18.68 -18.20
C LYS A 81 -18.41 -18.98 -19.17
N LEU A 82 -18.61 -18.76 -20.47
CA LEU A 82 -17.56 -18.89 -21.47
C LEU A 82 -16.43 -17.89 -21.19
N ARG A 83 -16.74 -16.59 -21.03
CA ARG A 83 -15.78 -15.52 -20.77
C ARG A 83 -15.02 -15.73 -19.46
N ALA A 84 -15.71 -16.17 -18.40
CA ALA A 84 -15.09 -16.53 -17.13
C ALA A 84 -14.09 -17.71 -17.27
N SER A 85 -14.36 -18.64 -18.19
CA SER A 85 -13.48 -19.78 -18.47
C SER A 85 -12.28 -19.46 -19.35
N VAL A 86 -12.32 -18.39 -20.17
CA VAL A 86 -11.23 -18.04 -21.10
C VAL A 86 -9.90 -17.83 -20.37
N ARG A 87 -9.91 -17.13 -19.23
CA ARG A 87 -8.69 -16.86 -18.44
C ARG A 87 -8.03 -18.15 -17.92
N PRO A 88 -8.75 -19.08 -17.24
CA PRO A 88 -8.21 -20.40 -16.90
C PRO A 88 -7.79 -21.22 -18.11
N VAL A 89 -8.60 -21.26 -19.17
CA VAL A 89 -8.38 -22.12 -20.35
C VAL A 89 -7.10 -21.72 -21.09
N ILE A 90 -6.88 -20.41 -21.33
CA ILE A 90 -5.64 -19.95 -21.97
C ILE A 90 -4.42 -20.31 -21.12
N THR A 91 -4.53 -20.18 -19.79
CA THR A 91 -3.44 -20.53 -18.86
C THR A 91 -3.09 -22.01 -18.95
N TYR A 92 -4.09 -22.89 -18.92
CA TYR A 92 -3.88 -24.34 -19.05
C TYR A 92 -3.41 -24.74 -20.45
N ALA A 93 -3.92 -24.10 -21.50
CA ALA A 93 -3.51 -24.38 -22.88
C ALA A 93 -2.04 -24.01 -23.11
N PHE A 94 -1.59 -22.85 -22.60
CA PHE A 94 -0.20 -22.42 -22.74
C PHE A 94 0.75 -23.32 -21.94
N PHE A 95 0.37 -23.67 -20.71
CA PHE A 95 1.13 -24.62 -19.88
C PHE A 95 1.18 -26.02 -20.52
N GLY A 96 0.05 -26.49 -21.06
CA GLY A 96 -0.06 -27.76 -21.76
C GLY A 96 0.83 -27.81 -23.00
N LEU A 97 0.76 -26.79 -23.87
CA LEU A 97 1.59 -26.67 -25.06
C LEU A 97 3.09 -26.66 -24.70
N PHE A 98 3.45 -25.89 -23.68
CA PHE A 98 4.83 -25.82 -23.16
C PHE A 98 5.30 -27.18 -22.64
N SER A 99 4.49 -27.88 -21.85
CA SER A 99 4.79 -29.21 -21.33
C SER A 99 4.94 -30.24 -22.46
N ILE A 100 4.05 -30.22 -23.45
CA ILE A 100 4.11 -31.13 -24.61
C ILE A 100 5.39 -30.87 -25.41
N CYS A 101 5.72 -29.62 -25.68
CA CYS A 101 6.93 -29.25 -26.42
C CYS A 101 8.20 -29.74 -25.71
N LYS A 102 8.31 -29.53 -24.39
CA LYS A 102 9.44 -30.01 -23.59
C LYS A 102 9.50 -31.54 -23.53
N CYS A 103 8.36 -32.23 -23.44
CA CYS A 103 8.30 -33.69 -23.53
C CYS A 103 8.77 -34.22 -24.90
N CYS A 104 8.39 -33.57 -26.00
CA CYS A 104 8.85 -33.95 -27.34
C CYS A 104 10.37 -33.78 -27.49
N ILE A 105 10.93 -32.69 -26.98
CA ILE A 105 12.38 -32.46 -27.00
C ILE A 105 13.10 -33.52 -26.16
N LEU A 106 12.57 -33.85 -24.98
CA LEU A 106 13.10 -34.91 -24.11
C LEU A 106 13.06 -36.28 -24.78
N TYR A 107 11.97 -36.59 -25.48
CA TYR A 107 11.84 -37.81 -26.26
C TYR A 107 12.92 -37.90 -27.35
N ILE A 108 13.14 -36.82 -28.12
CA ILE A 108 14.17 -36.79 -29.16
C ILE A 108 15.58 -36.96 -28.54
N LEU A 109 15.89 -36.28 -27.43
CA LEU A 109 17.22 -36.41 -26.81
C LEU A 109 17.51 -37.83 -26.31
N ILE A 110 16.51 -38.52 -25.75
CA ILE A 110 16.68 -39.86 -25.19
C ILE A 110 16.68 -40.93 -26.29
N PHE A 111 15.72 -40.87 -27.21
CA PHE A 111 15.50 -41.95 -28.18
C PHE A 111 16.32 -41.77 -29.47
N GLU A 112 16.45 -40.55 -29.99
CA GLU A 112 17.20 -40.30 -31.23
C GLU A 112 18.69 -40.04 -30.93
N GLN A 113 18.98 -39.20 -29.94
CA GLN A 113 20.37 -38.81 -29.63
C GLN A 113 21.06 -39.74 -28.60
N LYS A 114 20.32 -40.69 -28.02
CA LYS A 114 20.81 -41.65 -27.01
C LYS A 114 21.53 -40.99 -25.82
N VAL A 115 21.14 -39.76 -25.49
CA VAL A 115 21.67 -39.05 -24.34
C VAL A 115 21.07 -39.67 -23.08
N GLY A 116 21.92 -40.05 -22.12
CA GLY A 116 21.46 -40.55 -20.83
C GLY A 116 20.55 -39.54 -20.15
N VAL A 117 19.46 -40.00 -19.53
CA VAL A 117 18.43 -39.16 -18.89
C VAL A 117 19.05 -38.13 -17.92
N VAL A 118 20.14 -38.49 -17.26
CA VAL A 118 20.90 -37.65 -16.32
C VAL A 118 21.48 -36.39 -16.99
N HIS A 119 21.83 -36.45 -18.27
CA HIS A 119 22.35 -35.31 -19.03
C HIS A 119 21.27 -34.60 -19.84
N ALA A 120 20.22 -35.30 -20.26
CA ALA A 120 19.12 -34.73 -21.04
C ALA A 120 18.24 -33.76 -20.23
N VAL A 121 17.97 -34.06 -18.95
CA VAL A 121 17.08 -33.24 -18.11
C VAL A 121 17.66 -31.84 -17.82
N PRO A 122 18.94 -31.68 -17.40
CA PRO A 122 19.52 -30.35 -17.19
C PRO A 122 19.63 -29.53 -18.47
N GLN A 123 19.80 -30.18 -19.62
CA GLN A 123 19.89 -29.51 -20.92
C GLN A 123 18.55 -28.94 -21.39
N ILE A 124 17.44 -29.57 -21.01
CA ILE A 124 16.08 -29.14 -21.34
C ILE A 124 15.55 -28.13 -20.31
N TRP A 125 16.05 -28.19 -19.09
CA TRP A 125 15.75 -27.28 -17.99
C TRP A 125 16.77 -26.13 -17.93
N ASP A 126 16.95 -25.45 -19.05
CA ASP A 126 17.85 -24.31 -19.24
C ASP A 126 17.39 -23.05 -18.45
N THR A 127 18.31 -22.10 -18.31
CA THR A 127 18.09 -20.85 -17.56
C THR A 127 16.92 -20.02 -18.12
N ASP A 128 16.72 -20.00 -19.44
CA ASP A 128 15.63 -19.24 -20.07
C ASP A 128 14.27 -19.87 -19.76
N THR A 129 14.21 -21.20 -19.76
CA THR A 129 13.03 -21.98 -19.36
C THR A 129 12.70 -21.79 -17.89
N GLN A 130 13.72 -21.75 -17.02
CA GLN A 130 13.54 -21.45 -15.60
C GLN A 130 13.02 -20.02 -15.38
N ALA A 131 13.55 -19.04 -16.11
CA ALA A 131 13.10 -17.65 -16.04
C ALA A 131 11.65 -17.50 -16.53
N LEU A 132 11.29 -18.14 -17.65
CA LEU A 132 9.92 -18.18 -18.17
C LEU A 132 8.96 -18.83 -17.18
N PHE A 133 9.33 -19.98 -16.61
CA PHE A 133 8.51 -20.65 -15.61
C PHE A 133 8.34 -19.79 -14.35
N GLY A 134 9.42 -19.16 -13.87
CA GLY A 134 9.40 -18.22 -12.76
C GLY A 134 8.51 -17.01 -13.02
N ALA A 135 8.54 -16.45 -14.22
CA ALA A 135 7.67 -15.34 -14.63
C ALA A 135 6.19 -15.74 -14.67
N VAL A 136 5.86 -16.93 -15.19
CA VAL A 136 4.48 -17.46 -15.22
C VAL A 136 3.96 -17.71 -13.79
N MET A 137 4.78 -18.33 -12.94
CA MET A 137 4.45 -18.55 -11.53
C MET A 137 4.30 -17.20 -10.79
N GLY A 138 5.20 -16.26 -11.05
CA GLY A 138 5.14 -14.89 -10.53
C GLY A 138 3.89 -14.14 -10.98
N PHE A 139 3.41 -14.33 -12.21
CA PHE A 139 2.15 -13.74 -12.66
C PHE A 139 0.94 -14.35 -11.94
N TRP A 140 0.90 -15.68 -11.81
CA TRP A 140 -0.25 -16.40 -11.24
C TRP A 140 -0.39 -16.21 -9.71
N PHE A 141 0.74 -16.21 -9.01
CA PHE A 141 0.78 -16.02 -7.56
C PHE A 141 1.03 -14.57 -7.15
N GLY A 142 1.70 -13.77 -7.99
CA GLY A 142 2.00 -12.36 -7.72
C GLY A 142 0.79 -11.46 -7.77
N GLN A 143 -0.20 -11.70 -8.65
CA GLN A 143 -1.45 -10.92 -8.58
C GLN A 143 -2.22 -11.17 -7.27
N ARG A 144 -2.14 -12.38 -6.69
CA ARG A 144 -2.74 -12.69 -5.38
C ARG A 144 -1.91 -12.17 -4.20
N ALA A 145 -0.59 -12.09 -4.35
CA ALA A 145 0.31 -11.55 -3.34
C ALA A 145 0.29 -10.00 -3.31
N ILE A 146 0.27 -9.33 -4.46
CA ILE A 146 0.19 -7.87 -4.61
C ILE A 146 -1.14 -7.33 -4.05
N ALA A 147 -2.24 -8.08 -4.17
CA ALA A 147 -3.50 -7.72 -3.52
C ALA A 147 -3.42 -7.66 -1.98
N ARG A 148 -2.39 -8.27 -1.38
CA ARG A 148 -2.15 -8.30 0.08
C ARG A 148 -1.02 -7.36 0.52
N PHE A 149 -0.23 -6.84 -0.42
CA PHE A 149 0.83 -5.86 -0.19
C PHE A 149 0.41 -4.50 -0.74
N ARG A 150 -0.64 -3.91 -0.16
CA ARG A 150 -0.78 -2.45 -0.17
C ARG A 150 -0.21 -1.99 1.18
N PRO A 151 0.99 -1.41 1.23
CA PRO A 151 1.50 -0.85 2.47
C PRO A 151 0.56 0.29 2.87
N ASN A 152 0.15 0.25 4.14
CA ASN A 152 -0.59 1.32 4.81
C ASN A 152 0.12 2.67 4.62
#